data_AF-A0A0C2D0U8-F1
#
_entry.id   AF-A0A0C2D0U8-F1
#
_cell.length_a   1.000
_cell.length_b   1.000
_cell.length_c   1.000
_cell.angle_alpha   90.00
_cell.angle_beta   90.00
_cell.angle_gamma   90.00
#
_symmetry.space_group_name_H-M   'P 1'
#
loop_
_entity.id
_entity.type
_entity.pdbx_description
1 polymer ?
#
loop_
_entity_poly.entity_id
_entity_poly.type
_entity_poly.pdbx_seq_one_letter_code
_entity_poly.pdbx_strand_id
1 'polypeptide(L)'
;MIRKMKWWSKIDFSESNFYGAFFHLLSVAMAICSLLSSEWILIEEPAVNSTTSTDNSELFFDVSRSDHCTNIGCRDFWRPARFGGFLDNKGKTHIAFHSSERVLLDCVTPMVANLFYVLIALCFVIALTSSLSFIMNLLPPPSGFLQWLKRNTIFEMCNMLLTLCVCVVALIAQCEVARVRQDCDVSLGGGVFMVCLAGMMCFFAATSTLRHS
;
A
#
# COMPACT_ATOMS: atom_id res chain seq x y z
N MET A 1 42.25 13.09 -1.94
CA MET A 1 41.74 12.90 -3.32
C MET A 1 40.23 13.14 -3.33
N ILE A 2 39.82 14.41 -3.26
CA ILE A 2 38.40 14.82 -3.31
C ILE A 2 38.14 15.27 -4.74
N ARG A 3 37.60 14.36 -5.56
CA ARG A 3 37.11 14.66 -6.91
C ARG A 3 35.85 15.49 -6.73
N LYS A 4 36.02 16.79 -6.42
CA LYS A 4 34.93 17.77 -6.29
C LYS A 4 34.04 17.62 -7.52
N MET A 5 32.81 17.19 -7.25
CA MET A 5 31.54 17.40 -7.95
C MET A 5 31.54 18.53 -8.99
N LYS A 6 32.33 18.41 -10.07
CA LYS A 6 32.37 19.35 -11.20
C LYS A 6 31.09 19.30 -12.05
N TRP A 7 30.22 18.33 -11.77
CA TRP A 7 28.94 18.15 -12.42
C TRP A 7 27.89 19.15 -11.91
N TRP A 8 27.94 19.50 -10.62
CA TRP A 8 26.96 20.40 -10.00
C TRP A 8 27.08 21.84 -10.50
N SER A 9 28.27 22.29 -10.90
CA SER A 9 28.48 23.63 -11.46
C SER A 9 27.98 23.79 -12.91
N LYS A 10 27.41 22.73 -13.51
CA LYS A 10 26.79 22.74 -14.85
C LYS A 10 25.28 22.51 -14.80
N ILE A 11 24.69 22.35 -13.61
CA ILE A 11 23.25 22.16 -13.47
C ILE A 11 22.62 23.55 -13.52
N ASP A 12 21.99 23.87 -14.63
CA ASP A 12 21.20 25.08 -14.79
C ASP A 12 19.81 24.84 -14.18
N PHE A 13 19.57 25.40 -13.00
CA PHE A 13 18.30 25.24 -12.27
C PHE A 13 17.18 26.14 -12.82
N SER A 14 17.47 26.95 -13.84
CA SER A 14 16.48 27.84 -14.47
C SER A 14 15.28 27.09 -15.06
N GLU A 15 15.48 25.83 -15.48
CA GLU A 15 14.43 24.97 -16.04
C GLU A 15 13.80 23.99 -15.03
N SER A 16 14.21 24.06 -13.76
CA SER A 16 13.74 23.15 -12.71
C SER A 16 12.30 23.46 -12.30
N ASN A 17 11.45 22.45 -12.31
CA ASN A 17 10.07 22.56 -11.83
C ASN A 17 9.99 22.12 -10.36
N PHE A 18 10.28 23.05 -9.45
CA PHE A 18 10.26 22.78 -8.01
C PHE A 18 8.88 22.37 -7.47
N TYR A 19 7.80 22.93 -8.03
CA TYR A 19 6.43 22.55 -7.64
C TYR A 19 6.12 21.11 -8.05
N GLY A 20 6.45 20.74 -9.29
CA GLY A 20 6.30 19.36 -9.76
C GLY A 20 7.14 18.37 -8.95
N ALA A 21 8.38 18.75 -8.63
CA ALA A 21 9.25 17.96 -7.76
C ALA A 21 8.65 17.79 -6.36
N PHE A 22 8.13 18.86 -5.74
CA PHE A 22 7.50 18.79 -4.42
C PHE A 22 6.31 17.83 -4.40
N PHE A 23 5.42 17.89 -5.39
CA PHE A 23 4.28 16.98 -5.46
C PHE A 23 4.70 15.52 -5.69
N HIS A 24 5.73 15.27 -6.52
CA HIS A 24 6.27 13.92 -6.68
C HIS A 24 6.91 13.39 -5.41
N LEU A 25 7.61 14.22 -4.64
CA LEU A 25 8.16 13.82 -3.33
C LEU A 25 7.04 13.42 -2.37
N LEU A 26 5.94 14.19 -2.33
CA LEU A 26 4.78 13.84 -1.50
C LEU A 26 4.12 12.55 -2.00
N SER A 27 4.00 12.35 -3.31
CA SER A 27 3.51 11.09 -3.89
C SER A 27 4.34 9.89 -3.44
N VAL A 28 5.68 9.99 -3.48
CA VAL A 28 6.59 8.94 -3.01
C VAL A 28 6.38 8.67 -1.51
N ALA A 29 6.31 9.72 -0.69
CA ALA A 29 6.11 9.56 0.75
C ALA A 29 4.80 8.81 1.04
N MET A 30 3.69 9.21 0.39
CA MET A 30 2.39 8.58 0.58
C MET A 30 2.35 7.12 0.09
N ALA A 31 2.98 6.81 -1.04
CA ALA A 31 3.09 5.44 -1.55
C ALA A 31 3.89 4.54 -0.61
N ILE A 32 5.00 5.04 -0.04
CA ILE A 32 5.80 4.31 0.95
C ILE A 32 5.02 4.12 2.26
N CYS A 33 4.36 5.17 2.76
CA CYS A 33 3.53 5.06 3.96
C CYS A 33 2.40 4.03 3.77
N SER A 34 1.83 3.96 2.57
CA SER A 34 0.83 2.93 2.24
C SER A 34 1.42 1.51 2.26
N LEU A 35 2.61 1.31 1.69
CA LEU A 35 3.33 0.02 1.73
C LEU A 35 3.64 -0.46 3.16
N LEU A 36 3.88 0.48 4.07
CA LEU A 36 4.19 0.22 5.48
C LEU A 36 2.94 0.13 6.36
N SER A 37 1.76 0.44 5.82
CA SER A 37 0.50 0.41 6.57
C SER A 37 0.03 -1.02 6.83
N SER A 38 -0.42 -1.27 8.05
CA SER A 38 -1.16 -2.47 8.48
C SER A 38 -2.67 -2.30 8.32
N GLU A 39 -3.14 -1.17 7.79
CA GLU A 39 -4.56 -0.77 7.78
C GLU A 39 -5.03 -0.47 6.36
N TRP A 40 -5.13 -1.50 5.53
CA TRP A 40 -5.73 -1.40 4.20
C TRP A 40 -7.19 -1.84 4.20
N ILE A 41 -7.50 -2.85 4.99
CA ILE A 41 -8.86 -3.35 5.24
C ILE A 41 -9.05 -3.35 6.75
N LEU A 42 -10.16 -2.78 7.21
CA LEU A 42 -10.58 -2.78 8.61
C LEU A 42 -11.77 -3.74 8.74
N ILE A 43 -11.77 -4.52 9.81
CA ILE A 43 -12.77 -5.53 10.11
C ILE A 43 -13.29 -5.22 11.51
N GLU A 44 -14.53 -4.77 11.59
CA GLU A 44 -15.21 -4.49 12.85
C GLU A 44 -16.12 -5.68 13.20
N GLU A 45 -15.82 -6.33 14.33
CA GLU A 45 -16.68 -7.38 14.87
C GLU A 45 -17.93 -6.76 15.50
N PRO A 46 -19.13 -7.36 15.31
CA PRO A 46 -20.34 -6.87 15.95
C PRO A 46 -20.18 -6.94 17.48
N ALA A 47 -20.60 -5.88 18.18
CA ALA A 47 -20.54 -5.83 19.63
C ALA A 47 -21.35 -6.99 20.23
N VAL A 48 -20.65 -8.01 20.75
CA VAL A 48 -21.28 -9.09 21.49
C VAL A 48 -21.73 -8.52 22.83
N ASN A 49 -23.03 -8.48 23.08
CA ASN A 49 -23.58 -8.19 24.40
C ASN A 49 -23.05 -9.23 25.39
N SER A 50 -22.01 -8.88 26.12
CA SER A 50 -21.33 -9.75 27.08
C SER A 50 -22.16 -9.90 28.35
N THR A 51 -23.10 -10.84 28.33
CA THR A 51 -23.67 -11.44 29.55
C THR A 51 -23.66 -12.95 29.39
N THR A 52 -22.63 -13.60 29.96
CA THR A 52 -22.50 -15.01 30.43
C THR A 52 -21.03 -15.45 30.25
N SER A 53 -20.16 -15.27 31.24
CA SER A 53 -19.85 -16.22 32.33
C SER A 53 -19.05 -17.46 31.90
N THR A 54 -17.82 -17.55 32.41
CA THR A 54 -17.29 -18.55 33.36
C THR A 54 -15.92 -19.09 32.93
N ASP A 55 -14.93 -18.86 33.79
CA ASP A 55 -13.60 -19.47 33.77
C ASP A 55 -13.69 -20.99 33.64
N ASN A 56 -12.88 -21.57 32.74
CA ASN A 56 -12.34 -22.91 32.90
C ASN A 56 -11.00 -23.01 32.18
N SER A 57 -9.96 -23.00 33.00
CA SER A 57 -8.56 -23.14 32.65
C SER A 57 -8.29 -24.58 32.20
N GLU A 58 -8.12 -24.81 30.90
CA GLU A 58 -7.39 -25.98 30.39
C GLU A 58 -6.27 -25.55 29.44
N LEU A 59 -5.08 -26.05 29.75
CA LEU A 59 -3.80 -25.73 29.16
C LEU A 59 -3.68 -26.37 27.76
N PHE A 60 -4.37 -25.82 26.77
CA PHE A 60 -4.22 -26.18 25.36
C PHE A 60 -4.06 -24.89 24.54
N PHE A 61 -3.05 -24.89 23.66
CA PHE A 61 -2.61 -23.81 22.77
C PHE A 61 -3.50 -22.55 22.83
N ASP A 62 -2.99 -21.50 23.47
CA ASP A 62 -3.70 -20.26 23.78
C ASP A 62 -4.03 -19.47 22.49
N VAL A 63 -5.05 -19.93 21.76
CA VAL A 63 -5.75 -19.23 20.66
C VAL A 63 -6.50 -18.00 21.21
N SER A 64 -6.48 -17.77 22.52
CA SER A 64 -6.88 -16.49 23.13
C SER A 64 -5.87 -15.36 22.87
N ARG A 65 -4.66 -15.70 22.38
CA ARG A 65 -3.60 -14.75 22.04
C ARG A 65 -3.40 -14.55 20.54
N SER A 66 -4.18 -15.23 19.70
CA SER A 66 -4.27 -14.85 18.29
C SER A 66 -5.20 -13.65 18.20
N ASP A 67 -4.64 -12.48 17.90
CA ASP A 67 -5.43 -11.30 17.65
C ASP A 67 -6.50 -11.63 16.61
N HIS A 68 -7.77 -11.47 17.02
CA HIS A 68 -8.89 -11.45 16.08
C HIS A 68 -8.52 -10.52 14.93
N CYS A 69 -8.82 -10.94 13.70
CA CYS A 69 -8.40 -10.22 12.52
C CYS A 69 -9.18 -8.91 12.41
N THR A 70 -8.64 -7.83 12.98
CA THR A 70 -9.25 -6.49 13.03
C THR A 70 -8.79 -5.60 11.89
N ASN A 71 -7.57 -5.81 11.39
CA ASN A 71 -7.04 -5.06 10.26
C ASN A 71 -6.05 -5.91 9.45
N ILE A 72 -6.03 -5.67 8.15
CA ILE A 72 -5.12 -6.32 7.20
C ILE A 72 -4.44 -5.21 6.41
N GLY A 73 -3.12 -5.28 6.26
CA GLY A 73 -2.37 -4.31 5.44
C GLY A 73 -1.19 -4.91 4.72
N CYS A 74 -0.61 -4.12 3.81
CA CYS A 74 0.56 -4.53 3.03
C CYS A 74 1.73 -4.96 3.93
N ARG A 75 1.90 -4.34 5.09
CA ARG A 75 2.95 -4.70 6.06
C ARG A 75 2.96 -6.19 6.43
N ASP A 76 1.79 -6.83 6.49
CA ASP A 76 1.65 -8.23 6.86
C ASP A 76 2.19 -9.20 5.80
N PHE A 77 2.33 -8.76 4.55
CA PHE A 77 2.70 -9.59 3.40
C PHE A 77 4.13 -9.36 2.92
N TRP A 78 4.98 -8.63 3.67
CA TRP A 78 6.39 -8.45 3.30
C TRP A 78 7.21 -9.75 3.38
N ARG A 79 6.70 -10.76 4.10
CA ARG A 79 7.31 -12.10 4.15
C ARG A 79 6.45 -13.12 3.40
N PRO A 80 7.05 -14.25 2.98
CA PRO A 80 6.30 -15.32 2.33
C PRO A 80 5.15 -15.81 3.21
N ALA A 81 3.96 -15.87 2.62
CA ALA A 81 2.75 -16.36 3.27
C ALA A 81 2.96 -17.78 3.79
N ARG A 82 2.63 -18.00 5.06
CA ARG A 82 2.59 -19.33 5.69
C ARG A 82 1.19 -19.57 6.22
N PHE A 83 0.51 -20.51 5.57
CA PHE A 83 -0.82 -20.96 5.97
C PHE A 83 -0.69 -22.19 6.86
N GLY A 84 -1.35 -22.15 8.02
CA GLY A 84 -1.60 -23.28 8.89
C GLY A 84 -3.10 -23.53 9.00
N GLY A 85 -3.47 -24.75 9.38
CA GLY A 85 -4.85 -25.10 9.67
C GLY A 85 -4.93 -25.86 10.98
N PHE A 86 -5.96 -25.59 11.78
CA PHE A 86 -6.27 -26.36 12.98
C PHE A 86 -7.78 -26.59 13.09
N LEU A 87 -8.16 -27.59 13.87
CA LEU A 87 -9.55 -27.91 14.19
C LEU A 87 -9.86 -27.36 15.59
N ASP A 88 -10.94 -26.61 15.72
CA ASP A 88 -11.50 -26.22 17.01
C ASP A 88 -12.16 -27.43 17.71
N ASN A 89 -12.40 -27.30 19.01
CA ASN A 89 -13.09 -28.27 19.86
C ASN A 89 -14.49 -28.64 19.33
N LYS A 90 -15.09 -27.80 18.49
CA LYS A 90 -16.37 -28.04 17.79
C LYS A 90 -16.21 -28.74 16.44
N GLY A 91 -15.00 -29.18 16.08
CA GLY A 91 -14.69 -29.79 14.78
C GLY A 91 -14.67 -28.81 13.60
N LYS A 92 -14.70 -27.50 13.85
CA LYS A 92 -14.61 -26.47 12.81
C LYS A 92 -13.16 -26.26 12.39
N THR A 93 -12.88 -26.25 11.09
CA THR A 93 -11.54 -25.96 10.57
C THR A 93 -11.31 -24.45 10.53
N HIS A 94 -10.21 -24.01 11.13
CA HIS A 94 -9.75 -22.62 11.12
C HIS A 94 -8.47 -22.49 10.30
N ILE A 95 -8.36 -21.41 9.52
CA ILE A 95 -7.18 -21.10 8.72
C ILE A 95 -6.40 -19.99 9.44
N ALA A 96 -5.14 -20.29 9.77
CA ALA A 96 -4.23 -19.35 10.39
C ALA A 96 -3.21 -18.86 9.35
N PHE A 97 -3.12 -17.55 9.19
CA PHE A 97 -2.07 -16.90 8.42
C PHE A 97 -1.00 -16.36 9.37
N HIS A 98 0.23 -16.85 9.23
CA HIS A 98 1.34 -16.40 10.06
C HIS A 98 2.06 -15.22 9.38
N SER A 99 1.85 -14.02 9.91
CA SER A 99 2.72 -12.85 9.68
C SER A 99 3.90 -12.88 10.65
N SER A 100 4.91 -12.03 10.41
CA SER A 100 6.13 -12.00 11.23
C SER A 100 5.90 -11.50 12.64
N GLU A 101 4.90 -10.63 12.81
CA GLU A 101 4.60 -9.95 14.08
C GLU A 101 3.28 -10.43 14.70
N ARG A 102 2.42 -11.11 13.92
CA ARG A 102 1.08 -11.54 14.37
C ARG A 102 0.54 -12.72 13.57
N VAL A 103 -0.48 -13.39 14.11
CA VAL A 103 -1.20 -14.48 13.44
C VAL A 103 -2.62 -14.00 13.14
N LEU A 104 -3.01 -13.99 11.87
CA LEU A 104 -4.33 -13.57 11.41
C LEU A 104 -5.20 -14.81 11.21
N LEU A 105 -6.33 -14.90 11.93
CA LEU A 105 -7.25 -16.03 11.86
C LEU A 105 -8.45 -15.74 10.95
N ASP A 106 -8.79 -16.70 10.09
CA ASP A 106 -10.04 -16.74 9.29
C ASP A 106 -10.38 -15.45 8.53
N CYS A 107 -9.39 -14.72 8.03
CA CYS A 107 -9.61 -13.51 7.24
C CYS A 107 -8.70 -13.42 6.01
N VAL A 108 -7.54 -14.09 6.04
CA VAL A 108 -6.60 -14.14 4.93
C VAL A 108 -6.71 -15.48 4.23
N THR A 109 -7.25 -15.47 3.02
CA THR A 109 -7.20 -16.62 2.09
C THR A 109 -5.98 -16.52 1.18
N PRO A 110 -5.58 -17.61 0.50
CA PRO A 110 -4.53 -17.55 -0.53
C PRO A 110 -4.84 -16.52 -1.63
N MET A 111 -6.13 -16.33 -1.97
CA MET A 111 -6.55 -15.30 -2.91
C MET A 111 -6.29 -13.89 -2.37
N VAL A 112 -6.69 -13.62 -1.12
CA VAL A 112 -6.42 -12.32 -0.46
C VAL A 112 -4.92 -12.05 -0.40
N ALA A 113 -4.11 -13.05 -0.04
CA ALA A 113 -2.66 -12.90 -0.01
C ALA A 113 -2.07 -12.54 -1.40
N ASN A 114 -2.53 -13.21 -2.46
CA ASN A 114 -2.12 -12.88 -3.83
C ASN A 114 -2.50 -11.46 -4.23
N LEU A 115 -3.72 -11.00 -3.88
CA LEU A 115 -4.14 -9.63 -4.14
C LEU A 115 -3.23 -8.63 -3.41
N PHE A 116 -2.88 -8.88 -2.15
CA PHE A 116 -1.94 -8.03 -1.41
C PHE A 116 -0.53 -8.02 -2.01
N TYR A 117 -0.03 -9.13 -2.54
CA TYR A 117 1.25 -9.12 -3.28
C TYR A 117 1.17 -8.26 -4.54
N VAL A 118 0.05 -8.28 -5.26
CA VAL A 118 -0.18 -7.39 -6.41
C VAL A 118 -0.25 -5.93 -5.97
N LEU A 119 -0.94 -5.62 -4.87
CA LEU A 119 -1.00 -4.26 -4.31
C LEU A 119 0.40 -3.74 -3.95
N ILE A 120 1.22 -4.56 -3.29
CA ILE A 120 2.61 -4.22 -2.96
C ILE A 120 3.41 -3.91 -4.23
N ALA A 121 3.31 -4.77 -5.25
CA ALA A 121 4.03 -4.57 -6.51
C ALA A 121 3.63 -3.25 -7.20
N LEU A 122 2.33 -2.96 -7.27
CA LEU A 122 1.82 -1.72 -7.88
C LEU A 122 2.27 -0.48 -7.10
N CYS A 123 2.16 -0.49 -5.77
CA CYS A 123 2.62 0.62 -4.94
C CYS A 123 4.14 0.84 -5.05
N PHE A 124 4.91 -0.23 -5.18
CA PHE A 124 6.36 -0.14 -5.41
C PHE A 124 6.69 0.51 -6.75
N VAL A 125 5.96 0.14 -7.82
CA VAL A 125 6.10 0.79 -9.13
C VAL A 125 5.77 2.27 -9.06
N ILE A 126 4.65 2.65 -8.41
CA ILE A 126 4.28 4.07 -8.21
C ILE A 126 5.40 4.82 -7.49
N ALA A 127 5.96 4.27 -6.41
CA ALA A 127 7.05 4.90 -5.67
C ALA A 127 8.30 5.10 -6.55
N LEU A 128 8.67 4.11 -7.37
CA LEU A 128 9.82 4.21 -8.28
C LEU A 128 9.61 5.25 -9.37
N THR A 129 8.47 5.22 -10.06
CA THR A 129 8.18 6.15 -11.16
C THR A 129 7.97 7.57 -10.65
N SER A 130 7.36 7.77 -9.48
CA SER A 130 7.28 9.10 -8.83
C SER A 130 8.67 9.58 -8.41
N SER A 131 9.56 8.69 -7.95
CA SER A 131 10.95 9.06 -7.63
C SER A 131 11.74 9.50 -8.86
N LEU A 132 11.57 8.79 -9.99
CA LEU A 132 12.17 9.20 -11.27
C LEU A 132 11.63 10.56 -11.73
N SER A 133 10.31 10.77 -11.60
CA SER A 133 9.64 12.02 -11.97
C SER A 133 10.06 13.18 -11.08
N PHE A 134 10.29 12.95 -9.79
CA PHE A 134 10.93 13.89 -8.89
C PHE A 134 12.31 14.33 -9.41
N ILE A 135 13.17 13.36 -9.76
CA ILE A 135 14.52 13.65 -10.26
C ILE A 135 14.46 14.45 -11.56
N MET A 136 13.60 14.10 -12.51
CA MET A 136 13.48 14.83 -13.79
C MET A 136 12.88 16.24 -13.65
N ASN A 137 12.06 16.47 -12.62
CA ASN A 137 11.55 17.80 -12.32
C ASN A 137 12.58 18.67 -11.59
N LEU A 138 13.40 18.08 -10.72
CA LEU A 138 14.48 18.77 -10.01
C LEU A 138 15.68 19.05 -10.92
N LEU A 139 16.07 18.07 -11.73
CA LEU A 139 17.21 18.09 -12.66
C LEU A 139 16.69 17.80 -14.07
N PRO A 140 16.22 18.83 -14.80
CA PRO A 140 15.68 18.68 -16.14
C PRO A 140 16.69 18.01 -17.09
N PRO A 141 16.30 16.95 -17.81
CA PRO A 141 17.17 16.37 -18.83
C PRO A 141 17.35 17.35 -20.00
N PRO A 142 18.58 17.54 -20.52
CA PRO A 142 18.89 18.58 -21.49
C PRO A 142 18.27 18.36 -22.88
N SER A 143 18.10 17.10 -23.31
CA SER A 143 17.35 16.73 -24.51
C SER A 143 17.09 15.22 -24.59
N GLY A 144 16.20 14.81 -25.49
CA GLY A 144 15.95 13.41 -25.83
C GLY A 144 14.72 12.79 -25.16
N PHE A 145 14.71 11.46 -25.06
CA PHE A 145 13.53 10.69 -24.64
C PHE A 145 13.03 11.06 -23.23
N LEU A 146 13.93 11.30 -22.26
CA LEU A 146 13.54 11.69 -20.90
C LEU A 146 12.88 13.08 -20.85
N GLN A 147 13.34 14.01 -21.70
CA GLN A 147 12.71 15.33 -21.81
C GLN A 147 11.33 15.22 -22.46
N TRP A 148 11.19 14.37 -23.47
CA TRP A 148 9.90 14.07 -24.09
C TRP A 148 8.91 13.46 -23.09
N LEU A 149 9.35 12.49 -22.27
CA LEU A 149 8.51 11.89 -21.22
C LEU A 149 8.02 12.93 -20.22
N LYS A 150 8.92 13.78 -19.71
CA LYS A 150 8.57 14.88 -18.80
C LYS A 150 7.56 15.84 -19.43
N ARG A 151 7.81 16.29 -20.66
CA ARG A 151 6.97 17.28 -21.35
C ARG A 151 5.55 16.76 -21.61
N ASN A 152 5.40 15.48 -21.90
CA ASN A 152 4.10 14.85 -22.13
C ASN A 152 3.46 14.31 -20.84
N THR A 153 4.08 14.51 -19.67
CA THR A 153 3.58 14.04 -18.36
C THR A 153 3.28 12.54 -18.32
N ILE A 154 4.06 11.73 -19.05
CA ILE A 154 3.76 10.31 -19.24
C ILE A 154 3.81 9.55 -17.92
N PHE A 155 4.81 9.82 -17.07
CA PHE A 155 4.92 9.15 -15.78
C PHE A 155 3.80 9.55 -14.82
N GLU A 156 3.39 10.82 -14.81
CA GLU A 156 2.25 11.27 -14.02
C GLU A 156 0.96 10.56 -14.43
N MET A 157 0.69 10.47 -15.73
CA MET A 157 -0.50 9.78 -16.27
C MET A 157 -0.46 8.28 -15.96
N CYS A 158 0.69 7.64 -16.13
CA CYS A 158 0.88 6.24 -15.74
C CYS A 158 0.64 6.02 -14.24
N ASN A 159 1.13 6.91 -13.38
CA ASN A 159 0.96 6.79 -11.93
C ASN A 159 -0.50 6.97 -11.52
N MET A 160 -1.22 7.91 -12.13
CA MET A 160 -2.67 8.03 -11.91
C MET A 160 -3.42 6.77 -12.34
N LEU A 161 -3.07 6.16 -13.48
CA LEU A 161 -3.66 4.90 -13.93
C LEU A 161 -3.33 3.74 -12.96
N LEU A 162 -2.08 3.65 -12.51
CA LEU A 162 -1.67 2.65 -11.53
C LEU A 162 -2.40 2.82 -10.19
N THR A 163 -2.61 4.05 -9.73
CA THR A 163 -3.43 4.34 -8.55
C THR A 163 -4.87 3.83 -8.72
N LEU A 164 -5.48 4.01 -9.89
CA LEU A 164 -6.81 3.46 -10.17
C LEU A 164 -6.79 1.92 -10.13
N CYS A 165 -5.79 1.28 -10.73
CA CYS A 165 -5.63 -0.18 -10.64
C CYS A 165 -5.48 -0.66 -9.19
N VAL A 166 -4.72 0.05 -8.36
CA VAL A 166 -4.60 -0.24 -6.91
C VAL A 166 -5.96 -0.16 -6.23
N CYS A 167 -6.76 0.89 -6.51
CA CYS A 167 -8.09 1.03 -5.93
C CYS A 167 -9.00 -0.14 -6.32
N VAL A 168 -8.99 -0.56 -7.59
CA VAL A 168 -9.78 -1.70 -8.06
C VAL A 168 -9.36 -2.99 -7.36
N VAL A 169 -8.06 -3.27 -7.28
CA VAL A 169 -7.55 -4.47 -6.59
C VAL A 169 -7.88 -4.43 -5.10
N ALA A 170 -7.80 -3.27 -4.45
CA ALA A 170 -8.15 -3.10 -3.04
C ALA A 170 -9.65 -3.36 -2.78
N LEU A 171 -10.54 -2.89 -3.68
CA LEU A 171 -11.98 -3.20 -3.61
C LEU A 171 -12.24 -4.70 -3.77
N ILE A 172 -11.56 -5.37 -4.71
CA ILE A 172 -11.67 -6.82 -4.87
C ILE A 172 -11.20 -7.54 -3.60
N ALA A 173 -10.08 -7.10 -3.00
CA ALA A 173 -9.58 -7.68 -1.76
C ALA A 173 -10.58 -7.49 -0.60
N GLN A 174 -11.20 -6.31 -0.49
CA GLN A 174 -12.26 -6.04 0.49
C GLN A 174 -13.46 -7.00 0.30
N CYS A 175 -13.92 -7.20 -0.94
CA CYS A 175 -15.02 -8.13 -1.24
C CYS A 175 -14.68 -9.58 -0.86
N GLU A 176 -13.45 -10.03 -1.13
CA GLU A 176 -13.01 -11.37 -0.74
C GLU A 176 -12.96 -11.54 0.79
N VAL A 177 -12.51 -10.53 1.53
CA VAL A 177 -12.51 -10.56 3.00
C VAL A 177 -13.95 -10.56 3.55
N ALA A 178 -14.82 -9.70 3.02
CA ALA A 178 -16.24 -9.67 3.40
C ALA A 178 -16.97 -10.99 3.12
N ARG A 179 -16.59 -11.71 2.05
CA ARG A 179 -17.14 -13.04 1.74
C ARG A 179 -16.79 -14.09 2.79
N VAL A 180 -15.60 -13.99 3.38
CA VAL A 180 -15.10 -14.90 4.41
C VAL A 180 -15.67 -14.53 5.79
N ARG A 181 -15.82 -13.23 6.07
CA ARG A 181 -16.33 -12.68 7.33
C ARG A 181 -17.71 -12.04 7.13
N GLN A 182 -18.72 -12.87 6.90
CA GLN A 182 -20.09 -12.41 6.59
C GLN A 182 -20.77 -11.66 7.75
N ASP A 183 -20.36 -11.95 9.00
CA ASP A 183 -20.95 -11.37 10.21
C ASP A 183 -20.23 -10.10 10.69
N CYS A 184 -19.15 -9.67 10.02
CA CYS A 184 -18.35 -8.51 10.39
C CYS A 184 -18.54 -7.37 9.39
N ASP A 185 -18.44 -6.12 9.84
CA ASP A 185 -18.39 -4.98 8.93
C ASP A 185 -16.95 -4.84 8.39
N VAL A 186 -16.82 -4.77 7.06
CA VAL A 186 -15.52 -4.75 6.37
C VAL A 186 -15.40 -3.47 5.57
N SER A 187 -14.49 -2.59 5.98
CA SER A 187 -14.28 -1.27 5.38
C SER A 187 -12.85 -1.07 4.88
N LEU A 188 -12.66 -0.05 4.04
CA LEU A 188 -11.33 0.33 3.53
C LEU A 188 -10.59 1.19 4.56
N GLY A 189 -9.32 0.87 4.79
CA GLY A 189 -8.46 1.56 5.75
C GLY A 189 -7.57 2.65 5.13
N GLY A 190 -6.74 3.25 6.00
CA GLY A 190 -5.82 4.34 5.67
C GLY A 190 -4.87 4.06 4.51
N GLY A 191 -4.43 2.81 4.32
CA GLY A 191 -3.50 2.43 3.27
C GLY A 191 -4.00 2.77 1.87
N VAL A 192 -5.29 2.54 1.60
CA VAL A 192 -5.92 2.87 0.31
C VAL A 192 -6.00 4.38 0.12
N PHE A 193 -6.44 5.12 1.14
CA PHE A 193 -6.50 6.59 1.09
C PHE A 193 -5.13 7.22 0.83
N MET A 194 -4.06 6.66 1.39
CA MET A 194 -2.71 7.15 1.12
C MET A 194 -2.28 6.97 -0.34
N VAL A 195 -2.64 5.86 -0.99
CA VAL A 195 -2.35 5.69 -2.43
C VAL A 195 -3.21 6.61 -3.30
N CYS A 196 -4.46 6.84 -2.92
CA CYS A 196 -5.31 7.83 -3.59
C CYS A 196 -4.71 9.24 -3.50
N LEU A 197 -4.23 9.64 -2.32
CA LEU A 197 -3.50 10.89 -2.14
C LEU A 197 -2.23 10.93 -2.99
N ALA A 198 -1.48 9.83 -3.08
CA ALA A 198 -0.30 9.75 -3.95
C ALA A 198 -0.63 10.01 -5.43
N GLY A 199 -1.75 9.44 -5.92
CA GLY A 199 -2.24 9.68 -7.29
C GLY A 199 -2.72 11.12 -7.51
N MET A 200 -3.41 11.72 -6.54
CA MET A 200 -3.79 13.14 -6.60
C MET A 200 -2.57 14.07 -6.64
N MET A 201 -1.48 13.73 -5.94
CA MET A 201 -0.23 14.49 -6.04
C MET A 201 0.40 14.36 -7.42
N CYS A 202 0.33 13.20 -8.07
CA CYS A 202 0.74 13.06 -9.47
C CYS A 202 -0.11 13.93 -10.41
N PHE A 203 -1.41 14.07 -10.16
CA PHE A 203 -2.27 14.98 -10.91
C PHE A 203 -1.80 16.44 -10.77
N PHE A 204 -1.56 16.91 -9.53
CA PHE A 204 -1.04 18.26 -9.32
C PHE A 204 0.36 18.46 -9.94
N ALA A 205 1.22 17.45 -9.88
CA ALA A 205 2.52 17.47 -10.55
C ALA A 205 2.38 17.61 -12.08
N ALA A 206 1.42 16.92 -12.70
CA ALA A 206 1.14 17.04 -14.13
C ALA A 206 0.68 18.46 -14.49
N THR A 207 -0.27 19.02 -13.73
CA THR A 207 -0.75 20.39 -13.99
C THR A 207 0.37 21.43 -13.86
N SER A 208 1.27 21.26 -12.88
CA SER A 208 2.44 22.12 -12.71
C SER A 208 3.40 22.00 -13.91
N THR A 209 3.65 20.78 -14.38
CA THR A 209 4.56 20.51 -15.51
C THR A 209 4.00 21.06 -16.81
N LEU A 210 2.71 20.90 -17.07
CA LEU A 210 2.03 21.47 -18.25
C LEU A 210 2.04 23.00 -18.24
N ARG A 211 1.95 23.64 -17.06
CA ARG A 211 2.04 25.11 -16.95
C ARG A 211 3.45 25.65 -17.24
N HIS A 212 4.49 24.84 -17.01
CA HIS A 212 5.89 25.23 -17.15
C HIS A 212 6.49 24.83 -18.52
N SER A 213 5.75 24.15 -19.39
CA SER A 213 6.22 23.63 -20.70
C SER A 213 5.64 24.35 -21.91
#